data_AF-A0A968RSN8-F1
#
_entry.id   AF-A0A968RSN8-F1
#
_cell.length_a   1.000
_cell.length_b   1.000
_cell.length_c   1.000
_cell.angle_alpha   90.00
_cell.angle_beta   90.00
_cell.angle_gamma   90.00
#
_symmetry.space_group_name_H-M   'P 1'
#
loop_
_entity.id
_entity.type
_entity.pdbx_description
1 polymer ?
#
loop_
_entity_poly.entity_id
_entity_poly.type
_entity_poly.pdbx_seq_one_letter_code
_entity_poly.pdbx_strand_id
1 'polypeptide(L)'
;MPVTTGFDGGLYWGLSYNETTGMVYATQEDGHVWRMTVAELNDFATPVNPIISRGTGYPNPGDNFLPGGTAFTEGIVSDNAGNMYIVTFTGGLLKYNSSGGFVAGFLEGTVPQIRDTRGIIWSETYNRLFVSNQTDNPTVDCIAAFDPNTLAYLGAAAPNPNLPVDNRAKALAIIKECCPNNLPATFEVNVCGGVGQQFFLNQEAFNSMTCSEGIVCGSSWTPQVGGTGMTFDACDNSVTITGVGCTTFSLNISAIASTGCPAQTSTFTICNTVPPTATAAVTNPTCFGGTAQDNGIITINGFNAGDKYQYSSGTTFDSGNAIPATITAIPAGGVIVSTLPNTTQQYTVRLYSAITNDCFTDVTVSTVASCVGAIGNYVWLDEDSNGLQDEGEAGIPNVQVDLKDMNGNVIATTFTDSDGKYLFPNLPAAMYFVDVVESTLPTGVTQTTVFTNVIDGADADTDTDDGDLGNK
;
A
#
# COMPACT_ATOMS: atom_id res chain seq x y z
N MET A 1 -9.73 0.28 -8.75
CA MET A 1 -9.52 1.49 -9.60
C MET A 1 -8.23 2.15 -9.15
N PRO A 2 -7.36 2.67 -10.04
CA PRO A 2 -6.29 3.55 -9.61
C PRO A 2 -6.86 4.96 -9.43
N VAL A 3 -7.10 5.32 -8.17
CA VAL A 3 -7.37 6.72 -7.80
C VAL A 3 -6.01 7.40 -7.68
N THR A 4 -5.78 8.44 -8.49
CA THR A 4 -4.58 9.26 -8.42
C THR A 4 -4.67 10.26 -7.27
N THR A 5 -4.56 9.78 -6.02
CA THR A 5 -4.25 10.63 -4.86
C THR A 5 -3.14 9.95 -4.08
N GLY A 6 -1.98 10.63 -3.97
CA GLY A 6 -0.73 10.10 -3.42
C GLY A 6 -0.75 9.90 -1.90
N PHE A 7 -1.53 8.93 -1.43
CA PHE A 7 -1.41 8.35 -0.10
C PHE A 7 -1.59 6.83 -0.21
N ASP A 8 -0.60 6.13 0.31
CA ASP A 8 -0.49 4.68 0.28
C ASP A 8 -1.48 4.03 1.27
N GLY A 9 -2.25 3.03 0.80
CA GLY A 9 -2.99 2.09 1.66
C GLY A 9 -4.48 2.37 1.97
N GLY A 10 -5.13 3.36 1.37
CA GLY A 10 -6.53 3.71 1.70
C GLY A 10 -7.56 2.71 1.14
N LEU A 11 -8.06 1.80 1.97
CA LEU A 11 -9.26 1.00 1.70
C LEU A 11 -10.44 1.95 1.39
N TYR A 12 -11.36 1.59 0.48
CA TYR A 12 -12.63 2.32 0.35
C TYR A 12 -13.51 2.01 1.57
N TRP A 13 -14.13 3.02 2.16
CA TRP A 13 -14.86 2.89 3.44
C TRP A 13 -16.39 2.96 3.30
N GLY A 14 -16.90 3.30 2.12
CA GLY A 14 -18.32 3.25 1.79
C GLY A 14 -18.56 3.01 0.30
N LEU A 15 -19.50 2.12 0.00
CA LEU A 15 -19.92 1.78 -1.36
C LEU A 15 -21.44 1.66 -1.36
N SER A 16 -22.10 2.32 -2.31
CA SER A 16 -23.54 2.23 -2.51
C SER A 16 -23.87 2.18 -3.98
N TYR A 17 -24.86 1.37 -4.34
CA TYR A 17 -25.47 1.36 -5.66
C TYR A 17 -26.89 1.90 -5.56
N ASN A 18 -27.32 2.71 -6.51
CA ASN A 18 -28.68 3.24 -6.57
C ASN A 18 -29.32 2.77 -7.87
N GLU A 19 -30.32 1.90 -7.74
CA GLU A 19 -30.95 1.22 -8.88
C GLU A 19 -31.74 2.21 -9.75
N THR A 20 -32.41 3.18 -9.11
CA THR A 20 -33.21 4.22 -9.78
C THR A 20 -32.36 5.10 -10.70
N THR A 21 -31.18 5.49 -10.25
CA THR A 21 -30.26 6.34 -11.02
C THR A 21 -29.25 5.54 -11.85
N GLY A 22 -29.08 4.25 -11.56
CA GLY A 22 -28.07 3.38 -12.16
C GLY A 22 -26.62 3.74 -11.76
N MET A 23 -26.45 4.53 -10.70
CA MET A 23 -25.14 5.04 -10.27
C MET A 23 -24.58 4.28 -9.07
N VAL A 24 -23.26 4.10 -9.08
CA VAL A 24 -22.42 3.59 -7.99
C VAL A 24 -21.72 4.77 -7.35
N TYR A 25 -21.73 4.81 -6.02
CA TYR A 25 -21.12 5.84 -5.21
C TYR A 25 -20.06 5.21 -4.32
N ALA A 26 -18.89 5.82 -4.25
CA ALA A 26 -17.80 5.35 -3.41
C ALA A 26 -17.16 6.49 -2.63
N THR A 27 -16.73 6.23 -1.42
CA THR A 27 -15.98 7.14 -0.54
C THR A 27 -14.59 6.59 -0.25
N GLN A 28 -13.62 7.50 -0.13
CA GLN A 28 -12.27 7.18 0.34
C GLN A 28 -11.96 7.99 1.61
N GLU A 29 -11.20 7.36 2.51
CA GLU A 29 -10.81 7.95 3.80
C GLU A 29 -10.15 9.32 3.67
N ASP A 30 -9.45 9.55 2.56
CA ASP A 30 -8.72 10.78 2.26
C ASP A 30 -9.64 11.96 1.89
N GLY A 31 -10.96 11.77 1.90
CA GLY A 31 -11.95 12.81 1.71
C GLY A 31 -12.33 13.02 0.25
N HIS A 32 -12.40 11.95 -0.54
CA HIS A 32 -12.91 11.99 -1.91
C HIS A 32 -14.14 11.10 -2.09
N VAL A 33 -14.99 11.49 -3.03
CA VAL A 33 -16.23 10.77 -3.36
C VAL A 33 -16.34 10.62 -4.86
N TRP A 34 -16.66 9.42 -5.33
CA TRP A 34 -16.91 9.11 -6.72
C TRP A 34 -18.37 8.81 -6.95
N ARG A 35 -18.82 9.14 -8.16
CA ARG A 35 -20.12 8.75 -8.70
C ARG A 35 -19.87 8.21 -10.11
N MET A 36 -20.20 6.95 -10.32
CA MET A 36 -19.85 6.18 -11.51
C MET A 36 -21.08 5.44 -12.02
N THR A 37 -21.23 5.27 -13.31
CA THR A 37 -22.15 4.28 -13.88
C THR A 37 -21.56 2.89 -13.69
N VAL A 38 -22.38 1.84 -13.80
CA VAL A 38 -21.90 0.46 -13.83
C VAL A 38 -20.95 0.22 -15.01
N ALA A 39 -21.14 0.92 -16.13
CA ALA A 39 -20.23 0.84 -17.27
C ALA A 39 -18.85 1.44 -16.95
N GLU A 40 -18.81 2.63 -16.33
CA GLU A 40 -17.56 3.27 -15.89
C GLU A 40 -16.85 2.47 -14.79
N LEU A 41 -17.61 1.82 -13.90
CA LEU A 41 -17.05 0.89 -12.90
C LEU A 41 -16.36 -0.32 -13.57
N ASN A 42 -16.89 -0.79 -14.69
CA ASN A 42 -16.34 -1.92 -15.45
C ASN A 42 -15.27 -1.51 -16.48
N ASP A 43 -15.12 -0.21 -16.76
CA ASP A 43 -14.10 0.34 -17.65
C ASP A 43 -12.85 0.76 -16.86
N PHE A 44 -11.93 -0.19 -16.71
CA PHE A 44 -10.67 0.04 -15.99
C PHE A 44 -9.66 0.92 -16.75
N ALA A 45 -9.96 1.33 -18.00
CA ALA A 45 -9.04 2.13 -18.82
C ALA A 45 -9.30 3.64 -18.70
N THR A 46 -10.50 4.05 -18.28
CA THR A 46 -10.90 5.46 -18.21
C THR A 46 -11.02 5.91 -16.75
N PRO A 47 -10.14 6.79 -16.25
CA PRO A 47 -10.23 7.28 -14.88
C PRO A 47 -11.50 8.10 -14.65
N VAL A 48 -12.22 7.80 -13.56
CA VAL A 48 -13.35 8.62 -13.11
C VAL A 48 -12.86 9.59 -12.05
N ASN A 49 -13.03 10.89 -12.30
CA ASN A 49 -12.67 11.92 -11.34
C ASN A 49 -13.66 11.94 -10.16
N PRO A 50 -13.18 12.26 -8.95
CA PRO A 50 -14.07 12.45 -7.81
C PRO A 50 -15.04 13.59 -8.09
N ILE A 51 -16.31 13.38 -7.72
CA ILE A 51 -17.35 14.40 -7.79
C ILE A 51 -17.31 15.35 -6.58
N ILE A 52 -16.73 14.89 -5.47
CA ILE A 52 -16.44 15.69 -4.28
C ILE A 52 -14.99 15.42 -3.87
N SER A 53 -14.24 16.49 -3.59
CA SER A 53 -12.81 16.41 -3.24
C SER A 53 -12.52 16.74 -1.79
N ARG A 54 -11.28 16.54 -1.34
CA ARG A 54 -10.87 16.90 0.02
C ARG A 54 -10.82 18.42 0.21
N GLY A 55 -11.47 18.93 1.25
CA GLY A 55 -11.40 20.33 1.65
C GLY A 55 -10.46 20.59 2.83
N THR A 56 -10.15 21.87 3.06
CA THR A 56 -9.34 22.35 4.19
C THR A 56 -10.15 23.11 5.25
N GLY A 57 -11.43 23.39 4.98
CA GLY A 57 -12.38 24.04 5.88
C GLY A 57 -13.79 23.49 5.72
N TYR A 58 -14.77 24.05 6.43
CA TYR A 58 -16.17 23.63 6.31
C TYR A 58 -16.80 24.17 5.01
N PRO A 59 -17.49 23.34 4.20
CA PRO A 59 -18.03 23.76 2.92
C PRO A 59 -19.24 24.69 3.06
N ASN A 60 -19.38 25.63 2.13
CA ASN A 60 -20.58 26.43 1.92
C ASN A 60 -21.53 25.71 0.94
N PRO A 61 -22.84 26.04 0.95
CA PRO A 61 -23.76 25.48 -0.04
C PRO A 61 -23.27 25.71 -1.48
N GLY A 62 -23.17 24.61 -2.25
CA GLY A 62 -22.65 24.60 -3.62
C GLY A 62 -21.19 24.15 -3.74
N ASP A 63 -20.41 24.17 -2.66
CA ASP A 63 -19.02 23.73 -2.68
C ASP A 63 -18.93 22.21 -2.91
N ASN A 64 -17.96 21.77 -3.70
CA ASN A 64 -17.77 20.36 -4.06
C ASN A 64 -16.62 19.70 -3.30
N PHE A 65 -16.47 20.04 -2.01
CA PHE A 65 -15.48 19.44 -1.15
C PHE A 65 -16.02 19.00 0.21
N LEU A 66 -15.35 18.03 0.83
CA LEU A 66 -15.63 17.57 2.18
C LEU A 66 -15.00 18.49 3.23
N PRO A 67 -15.61 18.64 4.42
CA PRO A 67 -15.06 19.45 5.50
C PRO A 67 -13.62 19.07 5.86
N GLY A 68 -12.72 20.05 5.93
CA GLY A 68 -11.34 19.82 6.35
C GLY A 68 -11.20 19.57 7.85
N GLY A 69 -10.22 18.76 8.25
CA GLY A 69 -9.75 18.68 9.65
C GLY A 69 -9.78 17.29 10.27
N THR A 70 -10.82 16.48 10.09
CA THR A 70 -10.95 15.15 10.75
C THR A 70 -12.01 14.23 10.11
N ALA A 71 -12.54 14.59 8.94
CA ALA A 71 -13.63 13.85 8.30
C ALA A 71 -13.11 12.71 7.42
N PHE A 72 -12.68 11.61 8.06
CA PHE A 72 -12.54 10.33 7.37
C PHE A 72 -13.92 9.89 6.93
N THR A 73 -14.20 9.82 5.63
CA THR A 73 -15.52 9.37 5.19
C THR A 73 -15.64 7.87 5.33
N GLU A 74 -16.78 7.43 5.87
CA GLU A 74 -17.10 6.04 6.11
C GLU A 74 -18.18 5.64 5.10
N GLY A 75 -19.44 5.52 5.52
CA GLY A 75 -20.55 5.21 4.64
C GLY A 75 -21.01 6.34 3.71
N ILE A 76 -21.54 5.93 2.56
CA ILE A 76 -22.27 6.77 1.61
C ILE A 76 -23.54 6.05 1.15
N VAL A 77 -24.61 6.81 0.91
CA VAL A 77 -25.82 6.36 0.21
C VAL A 77 -26.39 7.50 -0.62
N SER A 78 -27.28 7.21 -1.58
CA SER A 78 -28.01 8.24 -2.32
C SER A 78 -29.51 8.00 -2.34
N ASP A 79 -30.28 9.09 -2.47
CA ASP A 79 -31.72 9.01 -2.71
C ASP A 79 -32.08 8.86 -4.19
N ASN A 80 -33.36 8.67 -4.51
CA ASN A 80 -33.86 8.54 -5.89
C ASN A 80 -33.67 9.79 -6.76
N ALA A 81 -33.38 10.95 -6.17
CA ALA A 81 -32.98 12.14 -6.91
C ALA A 81 -31.46 12.22 -7.13
N GLY A 82 -30.72 11.23 -6.62
CA GLY A 82 -29.27 11.13 -6.68
C GLY A 82 -28.56 12.01 -5.66
N ASN A 83 -29.26 12.63 -4.70
CA ASN A 83 -28.58 13.37 -3.62
C ASN A 83 -27.80 12.37 -2.77
N MET A 84 -26.58 12.74 -2.40
CA MET A 84 -25.65 11.89 -1.66
C MET A 84 -25.67 12.25 -0.17
N TYR A 85 -25.62 11.23 0.67
CA TYR A 85 -25.55 11.34 2.12
C TYR A 85 -24.31 10.59 2.59
N ILE A 86 -23.43 11.28 3.30
CA ILE A 86 -22.11 10.79 3.68
C ILE A 86 -21.98 10.90 5.19
N VAL A 87 -21.48 9.85 5.82
CA VAL A 87 -21.11 9.85 7.24
C VAL A 87 -19.60 9.90 7.41
N THR A 88 -19.16 10.56 8.47
CA THR A 88 -17.73 10.70 8.78
C THR A 88 -17.38 9.92 10.03
N PHE A 89 -16.19 9.35 10.13
CA PHE A 89 -15.73 8.55 11.26
C PHE A 89 -16.10 9.16 12.60
N THR A 90 -15.90 10.47 12.78
CA THR A 90 -16.15 11.19 14.03
C THR A 90 -17.63 11.43 14.36
N GLY A 91 -18.58 11.12 13.47
CA GLY A 91 -20.02 11.31 13.70
C GLY A 91 -20.63 12.52 13.00
N GLY A 92 -20.13 12.88 11.81
CA GLY A 92 -20.77 13.86 10.92
C GLY A 92 -21.76 13.22 9.96
N LEU A 93 -22.79 13.97 9.55
CA LEU A 93 -23.71 13.61 8.47
C LEU A 93 -23.78 14.78 7.49
N LEU A 94 -23.45 14.51 6.24
CA LEU A 94 -23.29 15.52 5.19
C LEU A 94 -24.20 15.17 4.01
N LYS A 95 -24.87 16.18 3.47
CA LYS A 95 -25.71 16.07 2.27
C LYS A 95 -25.10 16.86 1.13
N TYR A 96 -25.01 16.20 -0.02
CA TYR A 96 -24.61 16.76 -1.30
C TYR A 96 -25.72 16.53 -2.31
N ASN A 97 -25.89 17.45 -3.26
CA ASN A 97 -26.79 17.24 -4.37
C ASN A 97 -26.20 16.24 -5.37
N SER A 98 -26.99 15.80 -6.36
CA SER A 98 -26.55 14.83 -7.35
C SER A 98 -25.32 15.26 -8.16
N SER A 99 -25.06 16.56 -8.28
CA SER A 99 -23.89 17.12 -8.97
C SER A 99 -22.65 17.28 -8.08
N GLY A 100 -22.71 16.87 -6.81
CA GLY A 100 -21.61 17.00 -5.85
C GLY A 100 -21.50 18.33 -5.13
N GLY A 101 -22.49 19.22 -5.28
CA GLY A 101 -22.51 20.47 -4.50
C GLY A 101 -23.06 20.24 -3.09
N PHE A 102 -22.34 20.71 -2.07
CA PHE A 102 -22.74 20.64 -0.67
C PHE A 102 -24.09 21.33 -0.46
N VAL A 103 -24.95 20.74 0.35
CA VAL A 103 -26.28 21.29 0.65
C VAL A 103 -26.37 21.68 2.11
N ALA A 104 -26.11 20.73 3.00
CA ALA A 104 -26.20 20.90 4.44
C ALA A 104 -25.45 19.76 5.14
N GLY A 105 -25.11 19.95 6.41
CA GLY A 105 -24.51 18.91 7.22
C GLY A 105 -24.16 19.42 8.61
N PHE A 106 -23.56 18.54 9.40
CA PHE A 106 -22.95 18.88 10.67
C PHE A 106 -21.76 17.95 10.93
N LEU A 107 -20.86 18.37 11.83
CA LEU A 107 -19.73 17.57 12.29
C LEU A 107 -20.00 16.95 13.67
N GLU A 108 -19.07 16.12 14.12
CA GLU A 108 -19.06 15.49 15.44
C GLU A 108 -19.49 16.43 16.57
N GLY A 109 -20.26 15.88 17.52
CA GLY A 109 -20.62 16.57 18.76
C GLY A 109 -21.77 17.57 18.61
N THR A 110 -22.20 17.86 17.38
CA THR A 110 -23.36 18.72 17.12
C THR A 110 -24.68 18.01 17.46
N VAL A 111 -24.77 16.72 17.15
CA VAL A 111 -25.91 15.85 17.47
C VAL A 111 -25.40 14.72 18.38
N PRO A 112 -25.78 14.69 19.67
CA PRO A 112 -25.22 13.74 20.65
C PRO A 112 -25.42 12.24 20.30
N GLN A 113 -26.40 11.93 19.46
CA GLN A 113 -26.85 10.57 19.12
C GLN A 113 -26.03 9.91 18.00
N ILE A 114 -25.06 10.63 17.43
CA ILE A 114 -24.16 10.12 16.39
C ILE A 114 -22.72 10.41 16.79
N ARG A 115 -22.01 9.34 17.12
CA ARG A 115 -20.59 9.34 17.44
C ARG A 115 -19.99 8.11 16.77
N ASP A 116 -18.78 8.25 16.29
CA ASP A 116 -18.03 7.11 15.75
C ASP A 116 -18.80 6.37 14.63
N THR A 117 -19.42 7.11 13.71
CA THR A 117 -20.35 6.54 12.72
C THR A 117 -19.64 5.66 11.69
N ARG A 118 -20.31 4.60 11.22
CA ARG A 118 -19.75 3.62 10.27
C ARG A 118 -20.57 3.49 9.00
N GLY A 119 -21.84 3.13 9.14
CA GLY A 119 -22.74 2.84 8.03
C GLY A 119 -23.82 3.89 7.89
N ILE A 120 -24.28 4.09 6.65
CA ILE A 120 -25.49 4.84 6.35
C ILE A 120 -26.29 4.12 5.27
N ILE A 121 -27.61 4.12 5.41
CA ILE A 121 -28.55 3.67 4.38
C ILE A 121 -29.72 4.66 4.27
N TRP A 122 -30.35 4.72 3.10
CA TRP A 122 -31.56 5.50 2.86
C TRP A 122 -32.72 4.55 2.58
N SER A 123 -33.85 4.78 3.24
CA SER A 123 -35.09 4.04 3.00
C SER A 123 -36.02 4.86 2.12
N GLU A 124 -36.32 4.32 0.95
CA GLU A 124 -37.29 4.89 0.02
C GLU A 124 -38.69 4.96 0.61
N THR A 125 -39.11 3.87 1.28
CA THR A 125 -40.46 3.70 1.83
C THR A 125 -40.78 4.72 2.90
N TYR A 126 -39.81 5.03 3.77
CA TYR A 126 -40.01 5.97 4.87
C TYR A 126 -39.48 7.36 4.59
N ASN A 127 -38.72 7.51 3.49
CA ASN A 127 -37.90 8.67 3.19
C ASN A 127 -37.06 9.09 4.40
N ARG A 128 -36.22 8.17 4.89
CA ARG A 128 -35.38 8.34 6.09
C ARG A 128 -33.96 7.86 5.84
N LEU A 129 -33.00 8.49 6.50
CA LEU A 129 -31.63 8.00 6.61
C LEU A 129 -31.49 7.24 7.91
N PHE A 130 -30.75 6.14 7.89
CA PHE A 130 -30.39 5.36 9.06
C PHE A 130 -28.88 5.29 9.17
N VAL A 131 -28.34 5.69 10.32
CA VAL A 131 -26.90 5.81 10.56
C VAL A 131 -26.52 4.91 11.73
N SER A 132 -25.45 4.11 11.58
CA SER A 132 -24.90 3.28 12.64
C SER A 132 -23.68 3.93 13.29
N ASN A 133 -23.53 3.70 14.61
CA ASN A 133 -22.42 4.15 15.45
C ASN A 133 -21.52 2.95 15.81
N GLN A 134 -20.24 3.20 16.08
CA GLN A 134 -19.33 2.28 16.76
C GLN A 134 -19.13 2.78 18.19
N THR A 135 -19.88 2.27 19.16
CA THR A 135 -19.57 2.53 20.57
C THR A 135 -19.54 1.23 21.37
N ASP A 136 -18.87 1.24 22.52
CA ASP A 136 -18.82 0.10 23.45
C ASP A 136 -19.98 0.17 24.46
N ASN A 137 -21.04 0.94 24.15
CA ASN A 137 -22.10 1.27 25.09
C ASN A 137 -23.48 0.83 24.56
N PRO A 138 -24.04 -0.26 25.11
CA PRO A 138 -25.28 -0.88 24.63
C PRO A 138 -26.54 -0.01 24.85
N THR A 139 -26.40 1.17 25.47
CA THR A 139 -27.48 2.17 25.61
C THR A 139 -27.44 3.27 24.53
N VAL A 140 -26.38 3.35 23.74
CA VAL A 140 -26.17 4.33 22.63
C VAL A 140 -25.77 3.68 21.30
N ASP A 141 -25.61 2.35 21.24
CA ASP A 141 -25.47 1.53 20.02
C ASP A 141 -26.78 1.39 19.24
N CYS A 142 -27.46 2.51 19.03
CA CYS A 142 -28.71 2.57 18.30
C CYS A 142 -28.45 3.02 16.85
N ILE A 143 -29.20 2.45 15.92
CA ILE A 143 -29.32 3.03 14.58
C ILE A 143 -30.13 4.32 14.70
N ALA A 144 -29.51 5.45 14.40
CA ALA A 144 -30.15 6.76 14.45
C ALA A 144 -30.87 7.04 13.12
N ALA A 145 -32.14 7.46 13.21
CA ALA A 145 -32.93 7.85 12.05
C ALA A 145 -32.87 9.38 11.85
N PHE A 146 -32.72 9.82 10.60
CA PHE A 146 -32.69 11.22 10.22
C PHE A 146 -33.61 11.52 9.05
N ASP A 147 -34.13 12.74 9.02
CA ASP A 147 -34.88 13.27 7.89
C ASP A 147 -33.88 13.66 6.77
N PRO A 148 -34.00 13.13 5.55
CA PRO A 148 -33.04 13.40 4.47
C PRO A 148 -33.10 14.83 3.94
N ASN A 149 -34.19 15.57 4.17
CA ASN A 149 -34.32 16.96 3.71
C ASN A 149 -33.67 17.94 4.68
N THR A 150 -33.89 17.73 5.97
CA THR A 150 -33.47 18.67 7.04
C THR A 150 -32.25 18.19 7.82
N LEU A 151 -31.87 16.91 7.68
CA LEU A 151 -30.92 16.20 8.52
C LEU A 151 -31.28 16.22 10.02
N ALA A 152 -32.56 16.47 10.33
CA ALA A 152 -33.04 16.45 11.71
C ALA A 152 -33.09 15.02 12.25
N TYR A 153 -32.66 14.83 13.49
CA TYR A 153 -32.78 13.56 14.19
C TYR A 153 -34.26 13.23 14.47
N LEU A 154 -34.68 12.03 14.06
CA LEU A 154 -36.07 11.56 14.14
C LEU A 154 -36.29 10.52 15.25
N GLY A 155 -35.22 10.04 15.88
CA GLY A 155 -35.26 9.00 16.90
C GLY A 155 -34.32 7.84 16.61
N ALA A 156 -34.22 6.91 17.56
CA ALA A 156 -33.49 5.67 17.39
C ALA A 156 -34.42 4.58 16.84
N ALA A 157 -33.98 3.82 15.85
CA ALA A 157 -34.51 2.47 15.64
C ALA A 157 -34.07 1.60 16.83
N ALA A 158 -34.90 0.63 17.22
CA ALA A 158 -34.71 -0.16 18.43
C ALA A 158 -33.26 -0.69 18.58
N PRO A 159 -32.74 -0.80 19.82
CA PRO A 159 -31.40 -1.33 20.06
C PRO A 159 -31.25 -2.69 19.36
N ASN A 160 -30.12 -2.92 18.68
CA ASN A 160 -29.76 -4.25 18.23
C ASN A 160 -28.99 -4.94 19.39
N PRO A 161 -29.63 -5.87 20.14
CA PRO A 161 -29.01 -6.47 21.32
C PRO A 161 -27.85 -7.41 21.00
N ASN A 162 -27.54 -7.65 19.72
CA ASN A 162 -26.60 -8.68 19.26
C ASN A 162 -25.28 -8.12 18.68
N LEU A 163 -25.02 -6.81 18.76
CA LEU A 163 -23.72 -6.26 18.34
C LEU A 163 -22.67 -6.47 19.46
N PRO A 164 -21.54 -7.12 19.20
CA PRO A 164 -20.44 -7.21 20.16
C PRO A 164 -19.88 -5.83 20.54
N VAL A 165 -19.38 -5.72 21.77
CA VAL A 165 -18.84 -4.50 22.41
C VAL A 165 -17.50 -4.00 21.84
N ASP A 166 -16.98 -4.56 20.74
CA ASP A 166 -15.76 -4.09 20.06
C ASP A 166 -15.79 -4.49 18.57
N ASN A 167 -16.54 -3.71 17.77
CA ASN A 167 -16.78 -4.03 16.36
C ASN A 167 -15.88 -3.19 15.43
N ARG A 168 -14.68 -3.68 15.11
CA ARG A 168 -13.83 -3.14 14.02
C ARG A 168 -14.27 -3.55 12.61
N ALA A 169 -15.51 -4.01 12.46
CA ALA A 169 -15.94 -4.72 11.28
C ALA A 169 -16.49 -3.80 10.19
N LYS A 170 -16.24 -4.21 8.94
CA LYS A 170 -16.77 -3.59 7.74
C LYS A 170 -18.22 -4.07 7.54
N ALA A 171 -19.15 -3.15 7.27
CA ALA A 171 -20.53 -3.49 7.01
C ALA A 171 -20.76 -3.66 5.51
N LEU A 172 -21.25 -4.83 5.08
CA LEU A 172 -21.77 -5.00 3.74
C LEU A 172 -23.30 -4.83 3.80
N ALA A 173 -23.80 -3.74 3.22
CA ALA A 173 -25.23 -3.47 3.12
C ALA A 173 -25.75 -4.00 1.78
N ILE A 174 -26.79 -4.84 1.82
CA ILE A 174 -27.57 -5.19 0.63
C ILE A 174 -28.90 -4.48 0.78
N ILE A 175 -29.17 -3.57 -0.16
CA ILE A 175 -30.41 -2.80 -0.22
C ILE A 175 -31.55 -3.79 -0.39
N LYS A 176 -32.59 -3.67 0.45
CA LYS A 176 -33.84 -4.40 0.27
C LYS A 176 -34.99 -3.41 0.15
N GLU A 177 -35.51 -3.27 -1.06
CA GLU A 177 -36.83 -2.71 -1.25
C GLU A 177 -37.92 -3.67 -0.75
N CYS A 178 -39.07 -3.13 -0.39
CA CYS A 178 -40.28 -3.93 -0.19
C CYS A 178 -40.71 -4.52 -1.54
N CYS A 179 -40.28 -5.76 -1.81
CA CYS A 179 -40.55 -6.52 -3.03
C CYS A 179 -39.74 -6.09 -4.28
N PRO A 180 -38.45 -6.44 -4.36
CA PRO A 180 -37.64 -6.14 -5.55
C PRO A 180 -38.16 -6.99 -6.73
N ASN A 181 -38.40 -6.38 -7.88
CA ASN A 181 -38.77 -7.13 -9.09
C ASN A 181 -37.53 -7.60 -9.89
N ASN A 182 -36.33 -7.16 -9.51
CA ASN A 182 -35.08 -7.31 -10.28
C ASN A 182 -33.86 -7.71 -9.43
N LEU A 183 -34.04 -8.41 -8.31
CA LEU A 183 -32.90 -8.92 -7.55
C LEU A 183 -32.01 -9.78 -8.47
N PRO A 184 -30.72 -9.46 -8.66
CA PRO A 184 -29.83 -10.32 -9.43
C PRO A 184 -29.76 -11.70 -8.77
N ALA A 185 -29.93 -12.74 -9.59
CA ALA A 185 -29.99 -14.13 -9.12
C ALA A 185 -28.67 -14.58 -8.45
N THR A 186 -27.55 -14.01 -8.90
CA THR A 186 -26.18 -14.32 -8.46
C THR A 186 -25.31 -13.07 -8.55
N PHE A 187 -24.51 -12.80 -7.53
CA PHE A 187 -23.40 -11.84 -7.60
C PHE A 187 -22.18 -12.37 -6.85
N GLU A 188 -20.97 -11.97 -7.27
CA GLU A 188 -19.69 -12.43 -6.72
C GLU A 188 -18.86 -11.23 -6.25
N VAL A 189 -18.29 -11.32 -5.05
CA VAL A 189 -17.39 -10.31 -4.47
C VAL A 189 -16.12 -10.99 -3.96
N ASN A 190 -14.99 -10.41 -4.34
CA ASN A 190 -13.70 -10.81 -3.80
C ASN A 190 -13.36 -9.96 -2.57
N VAL A 191 -12.92 -10.59 -1.49
CA VAL A 191 -12.41 -9.95 -0.28
C VAL A 191 -10.97 -10.37 -0.05
N CYS A 192 -10.19 -9.48 0.56
CA CYS A 192 -8.80 -9.74 0.93
C CYS A 192 -8.68 -9.53 2.44
N GLY A 193 -8.85 -10.60 3.20
CA GLY A 193 -8.79 -10.55 4.65
C GLY A 193 -7.94 -11.67 5.25
N GLY A 194 -7.29 -11.32 6.36
CA GLY A 194 -6.53 -12.26 7.17
C GLY A 194 -7.45 -13.23 7.93
N VAL A 195 -6.91 -14.40 8.28
CA VAL A 195 -7.60 -15.37 9.14
C VAL A 195 -8.00 -14.70 10.46
N GLY A 196 -9.26 -14.88 10.88
CA GLY A 196 -9.84 -14.29 12.08
C GLY A 196 -10.49 -12.93 11.87
N GLN A 197 -10.33 -12.28 10.71
CA GLN A 197 -11.09 -11.08 10.37
C GLN A 197 -12.55 -11.42 10.10
N GLN A 198 -13.44 -10.50 10.46
CA GLN A 198 -14.89 -10.67 10.35
C GLN A 198 -15.51 -9.53 9.54
N PHE A 199 -16.58 -9.86 8.81
CA PHE A 199 -17.49 -8.87 8.23
C PHE A 199 -18.93 -9.28 8.56
N PHE A 200 -19.82 -8.31 8.68
CA PHE A 200 -21.22 -8.57 9.00
C PHE A 200 -22.08 -8.43 7.75
N LEU A 201 -22.96 -9.41 7.54
CA LEU A 201 -24.02 -9.33 6.56
C LEU A 201 -25.16 -8.55 7.20
N ASN A 202 -25.31 -7.28 6.85
CA ASN A 202 -26.37 -6.48 7.45
C ASN A 202 -27.74 -6.95 6.93
N GLN A 203 -28.70 -7.02 7.84
CA GLN A 203 -30.09 -7.36 7.57
C GLN A 203 -30.95 -6.20 8.04
N GLU A 204 -31.71 -5.58 7.15
CA GLU A 204 -32.81 -4.73 7.58
C GLU A 204 -33.92 -5.60 8.19
N ALA A 205 -34.12 -5.47 9.51
CA ALA A 205 -35.30 -5.97 10.21
C ALA A 205 -36.29 -4.81 10.34
N PHE A 206 -37.31 -4.76 9.48
CA PHE A 206 -38.39 -3.79 9.65
C PHE A 206 -39.29 -4.19 10.82
N ASN A 207 -39.42 -3.32 11.82
CA ASN A 207 -40.53 -3.38 12.75
C ASN A 207 -41.76 -2.69 12.13
N SER A 208 -42.89 -3.37 12.21
CA SER A 208 -44.15 -2.99 11.57
C SER A 208 -44.74 -1.76 12.24
N MET A 209 -44.71 -0.63 11.55
CA MET A 209 -45.75 0.38 11.73
C MET A 209 -46.30 0.97 10.42
N THR A 210 -45.86 0.46 9.26
CA THR A 210 -46.66 0.33 8.02
C THR A 210 -46.09 -0.75 7.07
N CYS A 211 -46.25 -2.00 7.48
CA CYS A 211 -46.57 -3.14 6.60
C CYS A 211 -47.53 -3.99 7.44
N SER A 212 -48.82 -3.70 7.39
CA SER A 212 -49.79 -4.11 8.41
C SER A 212 -50.39 -5.50 8.18
N GLU A 213 -50.25 -6.53 9.01
CA GLU A 213 -49.45 -6.79 10.21
C GLU A 213 -49.38 -8.32 10.39
N GLY A 214 -48.23 -8.82 10.85
CA GLY A 214 -48.12 -10.14 11.47
C GLY A 214 -47.29 -11.18 10.72
N ILE A 215 -45.97 -11.01 10.72
CA ILE A 215 -44.92 -12.04 10.93
C ILE A 215 -43.57 -11.37 10.59
N VAL A 216 -42.57 -11.61 11.44
CA VAL A 216 -41.17 -11.33 11.17
C VAL A 216 -40.84 -11.88 9.79
N CYS A 217 -40.48 -11.03 8.82
CA CYS A 217 -39.82 -11.52 7.62
C CYS A 217 -38.48 -12.11 8.06
N GLY A 218 -38.45 -13.40 8.37
CA GLY A 218 -37.22 -14.14 8.57
C GLY A 218 -36.52 -14.24 7.23
N SER A 219 -35.79 -13.20 6.83
CA SER A 219 -34.68 -13.44 5.94
C SER A 219 -33.63 -14.19 6.75
N SER A 220 -33.29 -15.38 6.29
CA SER A 220 -32.16 -16.12 6.82
C SER A 220 -31.06 -16.05 5.79
N TRP A 221 -29.92 -15.52 6.22
CA TRP A 221 -28.67 -15.83 5.58
C TRP A 221 -28.38 -17.30 5.85
N THR A 222 -28.31 -18.10 4.79
CA THR A 222 -27.91 -19.49 4.90
C THR A 222 -26.67 -19.70 4.04
N PRO A 223 -25.54 -20.15 4.61
CA PRO A 223 -24.43 -20.58 3.79
C PRO A 223 -24.91 -21.77 2.94
N GLN A 224 -24.63 -21.73 1.63
CA GLN A 224 -24.84 -22.88 0.78
C GLN A 224 -23.79 -23.95 1.09
N VAL A 225 -24.18 -25.21 0.93
CA VAL A 225 -23.33 -26.36 1.25
C VAL A 225 -22.10 -26.35 0.33
N GLY A 226 -20.89 -26.48 0.91
CA GLY A 226 -19.66 -26.70 0.14
C GLY A 226 -18.69 -25.50 0.02
N GLY A 227 -18.96 -24.37 0.68
CA GLY A 227 -18.01 -23.26 0.77
C GLY A 227 -16.76 -23.60 1.60
N THR A 228 -15.64 -22.94 1.30
CA THR A 228 -14.37 -23.06 2.05
C THR A 228 -13.82 -21.66 2.39
N GLY A 229 -12.94 -21.59 3.40
CA GLY A 229 -12.25 -20.35 3.77
C GLY A 229 -13.06 -19.36 4.62
N MET A 230 -14.32 -19.66 4.93
CA MET A 230 -15.18 -18.80 5.75
C MET A 230 -16.09 -19.62 6.68
N THR A 231 -16.44 -19.07 7.83
CA THR A 231 -17.50 -19.58 8.72
C THR A 231 -18.53 -18.50 8.98
N PHE A 232 -19.80 -18.85 8.89
CA PHE A 232 -20.92 -17.93 9.16
C PHE A 232 -21.53 -18.20 10.52
N ASP A 233 -21.70 -17.16 11.32
CA ASP A 233 -22.44 -17.19 12.57
C ASP A 233 -23.84 -16.60 12.34
N ALA A 234 -24.85 -17.45 12.52
CA ALA A 234 -26.24 -17.07 12.33
C ALA A 234 -26.81 -16.24 13.49
N CYS A 235 -26.14 -16.18 14.64
CA CYS A 235 -26.59 -15.41 15.80
C CYS A 235 -26.41 -13.90 15.60
N ASP A 236 -25.33 -13.50 14.91
CA ASP A 236 -24.99 -12.10 14.68
C ASP A 236 -24.82 -11.74 13.19
N ASN A 237 -25.06 -12.69 12.28
CA ASN A 237 -24.85 -12.58 10.84
C ASN A 237 -23.40 -12.24 10.45
N SER A 238 -22.42 -12.59 11.29
CA SER A 238 -21.01 -12.43 10.96
C SER A 238 -20.50 -13.54 10.06
N VAL A 239 -19.56 -13.19 9.18
CA VAL A 239 -18.74 -14.13 8.43
C VAL A 239 -17.30 -13.93 8.88
N THR A 240 -16.72 -14.97 9.44
CA THR A 240 -15.31 -15.01 9.85
C THR A 240 -14.48 -15.66 8.75
N ILE A 241 -13.38 -15.02 8.37
CA ILE A 241 -12.41 -15.56 7.43
C ILE A 241 -11.58 -16.63 8.14
N THR A 242 -11.58 -17.85 7.61
CA THR A 242 -10.81 -18.98 8.12
C THR A 242 -9.68 -19.41 7.20
N GLY A 243 -9.62 -18.89 5.96
CA GLY A 243 -8.54 -19.14 5.01
C GLY A 243 -8.87 -18.67 3.60
N VAL A 244 -8.09 -19.13 2.62
CA VAL A 244 -8.40 -18.95 1.19
C VAL A 244 -9.60 -19.82 0.83
N GLY A 245 -10.54 -19.26 0.09
CA GLY A 245 -11.68 -20.02 -0.42
C GLY A 245 -12.88 -19.14 -0.73
N CYS A 246 -13.86 -19.73 -1.43
CA CYS A 246 -15.12 -19.08 -1.73
C CYS A 246 -16.26 -19.74 -0.98
N THR A 247 -17.19 -18.92 -0.49
CA THR A 247 -18.44 -19.38 0.12
C THR A 247 -19.61 -18.60 -0.47
N THR A 248 -20.63 -19.33 -0.91
CA THR A 248 -21.88 -18.75 -1.40
C THR A 248 -22.90 -18.69 -0.28
N PHE A 249 -23.53 -17.54 -0.09
CA PHE A 249 -24.58 -17.26 0.86
C PHE A 249 -25.89 -17.06 0.12
N SER A 250 -26.97 -17.65 0.60
CA SER A 250 -28.31 -17.37 0.10
C SER A 250 -29.03 -16.41 1.04
N LEU A 251 -29.60 -15.37 0.46
CA LEU A 251 -30.59 -14.53 1.11
C LEU A 251 -31.97 -15.02 0.67
N ASN A 252 -32.68 -15.70 1.57
CA ASN A 252 -34.03 -16.18 1.33
C ASN A 252 -35.05 -15.17 1.85
N ILE A 253 -35.97 -14.74 1.01
CA ILE A 253 -37.06 -13.83 1.35
C ILE A 253 -38.37 -14.60 1.20
N SER A 254 -39.10 -14.74 2.29
CA SER A 254 -40.44 -15.36 2.26
C SER A 254 -41.42 -14.47 1.49
N ALA A 255 -42.44 -15.09 0.88
CA ALA A 255 -43.50 -14.37 0.19
C ALA A 255 -44.23 -13.42 1.15
N ILE A 256 -44.61 -12.24 0.65
CA ILE A 256 -45.35 -11.23 1.42
C ILE A 256 -46.77 -11.18 0.85
N ALA A 257 -47.69 -11.91 1.50
CA ALA A 257 -49.06 -12.07 1.02
C ALA A 257 -49.83 -10.74 0.92
N SER A 258 -49.53 -9.77 1.80
CA SER A 258 -50.21 -8.46 1.84
C SER A 258 -49.83 -7.51 0.70
N THR A 259 -48.70 -7.75 0.03
CA THR A 259 -48.19 -6.93 -1.07
C THR A 259 -48.20 -7.65 -2.42
N GLY A 260 -48.57 -8.94 -2.45
CA GLY A 260 -48.50 -9.78 -3.65
C GLY A 260 -47.08 -10.22 -4.01
N CYS A 261 -46.11 -10.04 -3.12
CA CYS A 261 -44.71 -10.37 -3.39
C CYS A 261 -44.46 -11.88 -3.34
N PRO A 262 -43.92 -12.51 -4.39
CA PRO A 262 -43.53 -13.91 -4.34
C PRO A 262 -42.32 -14.11 -3.43
N ALA A 263 -42.08 -15.36 -3.01
CA ALA A 263 -40.83 -15.71 -2.35
C ALA A 263 -39.65 -15.49 -3.32
N GLN A 264 -38.54 -14.97 -2.81
CA GLN A 264 -37.37 -14.64 -3.60
C GLN A 264 -36.12 -15.22 -2.95
N THR A 265 -35.17 -15.66 -3.76
CA THR A 265 -33.85 -16.09 -3.32
C THR A 265 -32.82 -15.39 -4.18
N SER A 266 -31.88 -14.69 -3.53
CA SER A 266 -30.66 -14.22 -4.18
C SER A 266 -29.47 -14.95 -3.59
N THR A 267 -28.47 -15.23 -4.42
CA THR A 267 -27.24 -15.88 -4.01
C THR A 267 -26.06 -14.94 -4.17
N PHE A 268 -25.17 -14.98 -3.18
CA PHE A 268 -24.02 -14.11 -3.07
C PHE A 268 -22.77 -14.93 -2.82
N THR A 269 -21.81 -14.93 -3.74
CA THR A 269 -20.52 -15.62 -3.57
C THR A 269 -19.47 -14.66 -3.06
N ILE A 270 -18.82 -15.02 -1.96
CA ILE A 270 -17.69 -14.27 -1.42
C ILE A 270 -16.45 -15.14 -1.54
N CYS A 271 -15.42 -14.62 -2.18
CA CYS A 271 -14.13 -15.29 -2.33
C CYS A 271 -13.06 -14.55 -1.51
N ASN A 272 -12.51 -15.20 -0.49
CA ASN A 272 -11.34 -14.68 0.23
C ASN A 272 -10.07 -15.14 -0.45
N THR A 273 -9.21 -14.19 -0.77
CA THR A 273 -7.82 -14.44 -1.15
C THR A 273 -6.89 -13.91 -0.05
N VAL A 274 -5.77 -14.60 0.16
CA VAL A 274 -4.75 -14.14 1.09
C VAL A 274 -3.73 -13.33 0.29
N PRO A 275 -3.23 -12.19 0.83
CA PRO A 275 -2.17 -11.44 0.19
C PRO A 275 -0.96 -12.30 -0.14
N PRO A 276 -0.23 -12.05 -1.24
CA PRO A 276 1.00 -12.76 -1.53
C PRO A 276 2.02 -12.63 -0.39
N THR A 277 2.63 -13.74 0.00
CA THR A 277 3.70 -13.76 1.03
C THR A 277 5.09 -13.61 0.44
N ALA A 278 5.19 -13.31 -0.86
CA ALA A 278 6.45 -13.16 -1.55
C ALA A 278 7.22 -11.94 -1.03
N THR A 279 8.55 -11.97 -1.19
CA THR A 279 9.46 -10.91 -0.76
C THR A 279 10.17 -10.30 -1.95
N ALA A 280 10.65 -9.07 -1.82
CA ALA A 280 11.48 -8.40 -2.82
C ALA A 280 12.89 -8.16 -2.24
N ALA A 281 13.90 -8.34 -3.09
CA ALA A 281 15.30 -8.09 -2.77
C ALA A 281 15.93 -7.21 -3.86
N VAL A 282 16.95 -6.44 -3.47
CA VAL A 282 17.72 -5.58 -4.38
C VAL A 282 19.17 -6.07 -4.46
N THR A 283 19.67 -6.15 -5.68
CA THR A 283 21.11 -6.18 -5.97
C THR A 283 21.52 -4.77 -6.35
N ASN A 284 22.46 -4.18 -5.61
CA ASN A 284 22.89 -2.81 -5.86
C ASN A 284 23.54 -2.65 -7.24
N PRO A 285 23.36 -1.49 -7.89
CA PRO A 285 24.04 -1.14 -9.12
C PRO A 285 25.56 -1.09 -8.93
N THR A 286 26.31 -1.33 -10.00
CA THR A 286 27.78 -1.40 -9.99
C THR A 286 28.42 -0.19 -10.69
N CYS A 287 29.75 -0.15 -10.66
CA CYS A 287 30.55 0.76 -11.47
C CYS A 287 31.51 -0.01 -12.37
N PHE A 288 31.87 0.62 -13.49
CA PHE A 288 32.99 0.20 -14.33
C PHE A 288 34.01 1.33 -14.42
N GLY A 289 35.21 1.15 -13.87
CA GLY A 289 36.27 2.16 -13.89
C GLY A 289 35.85 3.51 -13.29
N GLY A 290 35.05 3.51 -12.21
CA GLY A 290 34.50 4.72 -11.58
C GLY A 290 33.25 5.30 -12.25
N THR A 291 32.84 4.77 -13.41
CA THR A 291 31.59 5.18 -14.08
C THR A 291 30.41 4.37 -13.57
N ALA A 292 29.44 5.06 -12.96
CA ALA A 292 28.15 4.53 -12.55
C ALA A 292 27.46 3.73 -13.67
N GLN A 293 27.02 2.51 -13.37
CA GLN A 293 26.20 1.69 -14.27
C GLN A 293 24.77 1.61 -13.75
N ASP A 294 23.79 1.86 -14.62
CA ASP A 294 22.37 1.71 -14.32
C ASP A 294 21.96 0.24 -14.50
N ASN A 295 22.50 -0.64 -13.65
CA ASN A 295 22.32 -2.09 -13.72
C ASN A 295 21.85 -2.71 -12.39
N GLY A 296 21.30 -1.90 -11.48
CA GLY A 296 20.71 -2.44 -10.26
C GLY A 296 19.49 -3.29 -10.55
N ILE A 297 19.25 -4.31 -9.72
CA ILE A 297 18.26 -5.36 -9.98
C ILE A 297 17.26 -5.44 -8.84
N ILE A 298 15.97 -5.57 -9.15
CA ILE A 298 14.94 -6.00 -8.17
C ILE A 298 14.51 -7.43 -8.53
N THR A 299 14.54 -8.32 -7.54
CA THR A 299 14.12 -9.72 -7.68
C THR A 299 13.07 -10.07 -6.63
N ILE A 300 12.00 -10.72 -7.06
CA ILE A 300 10.94 -11.25 -6.19
C ILE A 300 11.22 -12.72 -5.89
N ASN A 301 11.13 -13.10 -4.61
CA ASN A 301 11.38 -14.45 -4.11
C ASN A 301 10.15 -15.03 -3.43
N GLY A 302 9.93 -16.35 -3.58
CA GLY A 302 8.85 -17.07 -2.89
C GLY A 302 7.44 -16.77 -3.40
N PHE A 303 7.31 -16.37 -4.67
CA PHE A 303 6.02 -16.11 -5.32
C PHE A 303 5.37 -17.39 -5.88
N ASN A 304 4.05 -17.41 -5.97
CA ASN A 304 3.29 -18.48 -6.59
C ASN A 304 3.13 -18.26 -8.10
N ALA A 305 2.88 -19.34 -8.84
CA ALA A 305 2.60 -19.25 -10.27
C ALA A 305 1.37 -18.36 -10.53
N GLY A 306 1.54 -17.34 -11.36
CA GLY A 306 0.48 -16.40 -11.72
C GLY A 306 0.40 -15.16 -10.82
N ASP A 307 1.16 -15.08 -9.72
CA ASP A 307 1.29 -13.84 -8.95
C ASP A 307 1.81 -12.72 -9.87
N LYS A 308 1.35 -11.49 -9.60
CA LYS A 308 1.63 -10.32 -10.43
C LYS A 308 2.34 -9.26 -9.61
N TYR A 309 2.95 -8.29 -10.28
CA TYR A 309 3.65 -7.20 -9.63
C TYR A 309 3.45 -5.88 -10.37
N GLN A 310 3.69 -4.81 -9.62
CA GLN A 310 4.12 -3.51 -10.09
C GLN A 310 5.14 -2.97 -9.07
N TYR A 311 5.90 -1.93 -9.42
CA TYR A 311 6.73 -1.21 -8.47
C TYR A 311 6.76 0.28 -8.81
N SER A 312 7.07 1.12 -7.83
CA SER A 312 7.34 2.55 -8.03
C SER A 312 8.55 2.97 -7.22
N SER A 313 9.13 4.13 -7.53
CA SER A 313 10.09 4.77 -6.62
C SER A 313 9.36 5.35 -5.41
N GLY A 314 10.04 5.37 -4.26
CA GLY A 314 9.55 5.90 -3.00
C GLY A 314 9.44 4.86 -1.89
N THR A 315 9.19 5.36 -0.68
CA THR A 315 8.85 4.58 0.53
C THR A 315 7.47 3.93 0.45
N THR A 316 6.66 4.42 -0.48
CA THR A 316 5.25 4.08 -0.65
C THR A 316 4.97 3.76 -2.11
N PHE A 317 4.06 2.81 -2.39
CA PHE A 317 3.68 2.47 -3.76
C PHE A 317 2.83 3.58 -4.38
N ASP A 318 3.23 4.03 -5.56
CA ASP A 318 2.56 5.06 -6.33
C ASP A 318 1.96 4.42 -7.59
N SER A 319 0.65 4.19 -7.58
CA SER A 319 -0.06 3.60 -8.72
C SER A 319 -0.04 4.50 -9.96
N GLY A 320 0.14 5.82 -9.81
CA GLY A 320 0.23 6.76 -10.93
C GLY A 320 1.56 6.68 -11.67
N ASN A 321 2.62 6.23 -10.99
CA ASN A 321 3.97 6.07 -11.53
C ASN A 321 4.44 4.61 -11.48
N ALA A 322 3.50 3.67 -11.48
CA ALA A 322 3.78 2.24 -11.39
C ALA A 322 4.47 1.72 -12.66
N ILE A 323 5.41 0.81 -12.46
CA ILE A 323 6.17 0.14 -13.49
C ILE A 323 6.04 -1.38 -13.27
N PRO A 324 5.67 -2.17 -14.29
CA PRO A 324 5.01 -1.73 -15.52
C PRO A 324 3.69 -0.99 -15.21
N ALA A 325 3.22 -0.14 -16.13
CA ALA A 325 1.99 0.63 -15.94
C ALA A 325 0.74 -0.25 -15.74
N THR A 326 0.77 -1.48 -16.25
CA THR A 326 -0.26 -2.49 -16.02
C THR A 326 0.22 -3.56 -15.06
N ILE A 327 -0.68 -4.06 -14.20
CA ILE A 327 -0.41 -5.21 -13.33
C ILE A 327 0.02 -6.39 -14.19
N THR A 328 1.25 -6.86 -13.98
CA THR A 328 1.91 -7.81 -14.88
C THR A 328 2.35 -9.05 -14.11
N ALA A 329 2.23 -10.24 -14.71
CA ALA A 329 2.70 -11.48 -14.09
C ALA A 329 4.20 -11.41 -13.76
N ILE A 330 4.58 -11.97 -12.61
CA ILE A 330 5.98 -12.04 -12.20
C ILE A 330 6.73 -12.95 -13.20
N PRO A 331 7.84 -12.48 -13.81
CA PRO A 331 8.60 -13.28 -14.76
C PRO A 331 9.19 -14.54 -14.13
N ALA A 332 9.46 -15.54 -14.97
CA ALA A 332 10.22 -16.71 -14.55
C ALA A 332 11.59 -16.27 -14.00
N GLY A 333 11.94 -16.73 -12.80
CA GLY A 333 13.16 -16.31 -12.09
C GLY A 333 13.00 -15.06 -11.23
N GLY A 334 11.85 -14.38 -11.23
CA GLY A 334 11.52 -13.32 -10.29
C GLY A 334 12.18 -11.96 -10.53
N VAL A 335 13.08 -11.85 -11.52
CA VAL A 335 13.72 -10.58 -11.87
C VAL A 335 12.72 -9.68 -12.56
N ILE A 336 12.38 -8.56 -11.92
CA ILE A 336 11.37 -7.61 -12.42
C ILE A 336 11.98 -6.33 -12.97
N VAL A 337 13.20 -6.00 -12.56
CA VAL A 337 13.97 -4.85 -13.05
C VAL A 337 15.44 -5.22 -13.07
N SER A 338 16.17 -4.80 -14.10
CA SER A 338 17.62 -5.02 -14.21
C SER A 338 18.39 -3.76 -14.64
N THR A 339 17.76 -2.60 -14.56
CA THR A 339 18.29 -1.33 -15.05
C THR A 339 18.07 -0.20 -14.05
N LEU A 340 18.08 -0.50 -12.75
CA LEU A 340 17.94 0.54 -11.74
C LEU A 340 19.15 1.47 -11.76
N PRO A 341 18.93 2.79 -11.62
CA PRO A 341 20.00 3.78 -11.65
C PRO A 341 20.95 3.61 -10.48
N ASN A 342 22.22 3.99 -10.67
CA ASN A 342 23.22 4.03 -9.60
C ASN A 342 23.03 5.24 -8.67
N THR A 343 21.91 5.24 -7.95
CA THR A 343 21.57 6.26 -6.95
C THR A 343 21.03 5.58 -5.69
N THR A 344 21.18 6.26 -4.55
CA THR A 344 20.50 5.85 -3.33
C THR A 344 19.04 6.20 -3.45
N GLN A 345 18.20 5.19 -3.64
CA GLN A 345 16.79 5.37 -3.92
C GLN A 345 16.00 4.21 -3.31
N GLN A 346 14.82 4.52 -2.77
CA GLN A 346 13.89 3.50 -2.32
C GLN A 346 12.88 3.19 -3.41
N TYR A 347 12.45 1.93 -3.44
CA TYR A 347 11.38 1.44 -4.31
C TYR A 347 10.38 0.67 -3.47
N THR A 348 9.11 0.80 -3.81
CA THR A 348 8.06 -0.03 -3.22
C THR A 348 7.51 -0.95 -4.28
N VAL A 349 7.61 -2.25 -4.03
CA VAL A 349 7.12 -3.32 -4.91
C VAL A 349 5.77 -3.77 -4.38
N ARG A 350 4.72 -3.65 -5.20
CA ARG A 350 3.39 -4.18 -4.90
C ARG A 350 3.21 -5.53 -5.56
N LEU A 351 2.96 -6.55 -4.74
CA LEU A 351 2.79 -7.94 -5.14
C LEU A 351 1.31 -8.29 -5.07
N TYR A 352 0.72 -8.73 -6.18
CA TYR A 352 -0.69 -9.06 -6.29
C TYR A 352 -0.89 -10.57 -6.37
N SER A 353 -1.98 -11.05 -5.77
CA SER A 353 -2.40 -12.45 -5.90
C SER A 353 -2.66 -12.82 -7.36
N ALA A 354 -2.37 -14.07 -7.73
CA ALA A 354 -2.75 -14.63 -9.02
C ALA A 354 -4.25 -14.48 -9.35
N ILE A 355 -5.12 -14.46 -8.33
CA ILE A 355 -6.57 -14.54 -8.47
C ILE A 355 -7.21 -13.15 -8.67
N THR A 356 -6.77 -12.15 -7.91
CA THR A 356 -7.39 -10.81 -7.91
C THR A 356 -6.35 -9.70 -8.05
N ASN A 357 -6.77 -8.52 -8.51
CA ASN A 357 -5.92 -7.33 -8.54
C ASN A 357 -6.06 -6.46 -7.28
N ASP A 358 -7.01 -6.80 -6.41
CA ASP A 358 -7.34 -6.01 -5.21
C ASP A 358 -6.76 -6.62 -3.92
N CYS A 359 -6.06 -7.75 -4.01
CA CYS A 359 -5.37 -8.39 -2.89
C CYS A 359 -3.86 -8.40 -3.12
N PHE A 360 -3.15 -7.56 -2.35
CA PHE A 360 -1.74 -7.30 -2.54
C PHE A 360 -0.96 -7.13 -1.24
N THR A 361 0.37 -7.15 -1.34
CA THR A 361 1.31 -6.80 -0.27
C THR A 361 2.40 -5.91 -0.84
N ASP A 362 2.77 -4.89 -0.07
CA ASP A 362 3.84 -3.97 -0.44
C ASP A 362 5.14 -4.33 0.29
N VAL A 363 6.23 -4.29 -0.46
CA VAL A 363 7.58 -4.53 0.05
C VAL A 363 8.47 -3.38 -0.38
N THR A 364 8.99 -2.64 0.60
CA THR A 364 9.95 -1.56 0.34
C THR A 364 11.37 -2.12 0.30
N VAL A 365 12.11 -1.75 -0.74
CA VAL A 365 13.52 -2.08 -0.95
C VAL A 365 14.32 -0.81 -1.23
N SER A 366 15.64 -0.85 -1.08
CA SER A 366 16.50 0.31 -1.30
C SER A 366 17.72 -0.09 -2.12
N THR A 367 18.03 0.70 -3.14
CA THR A 367 19.38 0.74 -3.72
C THR A 367 20.23 1.70 -2.91
N VAL A 368 21.52 1.42 -2.85
CA VAL A 368 22.52 2.40 -2.46
C VAL A 368 23.36 2.76 -3.66
N ALA A 369 23.66 4.05 -3.82
CA ALA A 369 24.65 4.49 -4.79
C ALA A 369 25.99 3.81 -4.44
N SER A 370 26.60 3.16 -5.42
CA SER A 370 27.88 2.49 -5.27
C SER A 370 28.78 2.94 -6.40
N CYS A 371 29.56 3.99 -6.12
CA CYS A 371 30.69 4.45 -6.94
C CYS A 371 31.98 4.43 -6.14
N VAL A 372 32.17 3.37 -5.35
CA VAL A 372 33.36 3.23 -4.54
C VAL A 372 34.33 2.24 -5.17
N GLY A 373 35.57 2.67 -5.36
CA GLY A 373 36.71 1.84 -5.74
C GLY A 373 37.53 1.46 -4.51
N ALA A 374 38.70 0.88 -4.77
CA ALA A 374 39.72 0.68 -3.74
C ALA A 374 41.08 1.02 -4.32
N ILE A 375 41.95 1.58 -3.48
CA ILE A 375 43.36 1.79 -3.80
C ILE A 375 44.14 0.91 -2.84
N GLY A 376 45.01 0.06 -3.35
CA GLY A 376 45.87 -0.80 -2.55
C GLY A 376 47.03 -1.25 -3.40
N ASN A 377 48.15 -1.55 -2.75
CA ASN A 377 49.32 -2.09 -3.40
C ASN A 377 50.22 -2.80 -2.37
N TYR A 378 51.49 -2.95 -2.74
CA TYR A 378 52.54 -3.63 -2.01
C TYR A 378 53.67 -2.65 -1.68
N VAL A 379 54.23 -2.76 -0.49
CA VAL A 379 55.49 -2.11 -0.10
C VAL A 379 56.50 -3.21 0.15
N TRP A 380 57.64 -3.17 -0.53
CA TRP A 380 58.65 -4.22 -0.50
C TRP A 380 60.06 -3.72 -0.31
N LEU A 381 60.91 -4.64 0.12
CA LEU A 381 62.34 -4.43 0.21
C LEU A 381 62.96 -4.77 -1.15
N ASP A 382 63.36 -3.73 -1.87
CA ASP A 382 64.16 -3.84 -3.09
C ASP A 382 65.62 -4.16 -2.68
N GLU A 383 65.97 -5.44 -2.71
CA GLU A 383 67.26 -5.91 -2.20
C GLU A 383 68.42 -5.63 -3.16
N ASP A 384 68.14 -5.46 -4.46
CA ASP A 384 69.15 -5.23 -5.48
C ASP A 384 69.16 -3.79 -6.03
N SER A 385 68.25 -2.94 -5.52
CA SER A 385 68.12 -1.51 -5.81
C SER A 385 67.81 -1.23 -7.29
N ASN A 386 67.08 -2.12 -7.95
CA ASN A 386 66.75 -2.01 -9.37
C ASN A 386 65.40 -1.33 -9.64
N GLY A 387 64.60 -1.12 -8.59
CA GLY A 387 63.25 -0.56 -8.62
C GLY A 387 62.22 -1.36 -9.39
N LEU A 388 62.38 -2.67 -9.43
CA LEU A 388 61.44 -3.64 -9.97
C LEU A 388 61.05 -4.60 -8.85
N GLN A 389 59.77 -4.94 -8.78
CA GLN A 389 59.32 -5.98 -7.86
C GLN A 389 59.72 -7.36 -8.39
N ASP A 390 60.80 -7.93 -7.85
CA ASP A 390 61.34 -9.22 -8.26
C ASP A 390 60.76 -10.41 -7.47
N GLU A 391 60.81 -11.60 -8.08
CA GLU A 391 60.38 -12.84 -7.41
C GLU A 391 61.31 -13.16 -6.24
N GLY A 392 60.78 -13.07 -5.01
CA GLY A 392 61.50 -13.37 -3.78
C GLY A 392 61.73 -12.16 -2.88
N GLU A 393 61.45 -10.95 -3.37
CA GLU A 393 61.55 -9.74 -2.56
C GLU A 393 60.46 -9.67 -1.50
N ALA A 394 60.89 -9.42 -0.25
CA ALA A 394 60.03 -9.49 0.91
C ALA A 394 59.28 -8.17 1.13
N GLY A 395 57.99 -8.27 1.42
CA GLY A 395 57.18 -7.11 1.76
C GLY A 395 57.52 -6.59 3.15
N ILE A 396 57.31 -5.29 3.35
CA ILE A 396 57.68 -4.61 4.58
C ILE A 396 56.43 -4.36 5.41
N PRO A 397 56.29 -5.01 6.58
CA PRO A 397 55.10 -4.88 7.42
C PRO A 397 55.12 -3.63 8.28
N ASN A 398 53.93 -3.15 8.67
CA ASN A 398 53.71 -2.00 9.57
C ASN A 398 54.25 -0.66 9.05
N VAL A 399 54.40 -0.49 7.74
CA VAL A 399 54.68 0.81 7.11
C VAL A 399 53.39 1.60 7.04
N GLN A 400 53.40 2.86 7.49
CA GLN A 400 52.25 3.74 7.39
C GLN A 400 52.11 4.25 5.95
N VAL A 401 50.90 4.16 5.41
CA VAL A 401 50.52 4.70 4.11
C VAL A 401 49.37 5.68 4.32
N ASP A 402 49.53 6.91 3.84
CA ASP A 402 48.51 7.95 3.89
C ASP A 402 47.87 8.13 2.51
N LEU A 403 46.55 8.29 2.48
CA LEU A 403 45.79 8.69 1.30
C LEU A 403 45.48 10.18 1.41
N LYS A 404 45.83 10.96 0.39
CA LYS A 404 45.65 12.42 0.35
C LYS A 404 44.68 12.84 -0.75
N ASP A 405 43.95 13.93 -0.50
CA ASP A 405 43.11 14.61 -1.50
C ASP A 405 43.93 15.50 -2.46
N MET A 406 43.30 16.11 -3.46
CA MET A 406 43.95 16.99 -4.44
C MET A 406 44.57 18.26 -3.82
N ASN A 407 44.19 18.62 -2.59
CA ASN A 407 44.75 19.75 -1.86
C ASN A 407 45.94 19.34 -0.98
N GLY A 408 46.32 18.05 -0.97
CA GLY A 408 47.38 17.49 -0.15
C GLY A 408 46.96 17.17 1.29
N ASN A 409 45.66 17.22 1.63
CA ASN A 409 45.20 16.85 2.97
C ASN A 409 45.11 15.33 3.10
N VAL A 410 45.62 14.78 4.20
CA VAL A 410 45.41 13.37 4.55
C VAL A 410 43.93 13.13 4.87
N ILE A 411 43.31 12.21 4.14
CA ILE A 411 41.89 11.84 4.29
C ILE A 411 41.69 10.42 4.83
N ALA A 412 42.73 9.57 4.77
CA ALA A 412 42.77 8.26 5.39
C ALA A 412 44.22 7.83 5.63
N THR A 413 44.43 6.93 6.59
CA THR A 413 45.71 6.30 6.91
C THR A 413 45.49 4.80 7.09
N THR A 414 46.42 4.00 6.58
CA THR A 414 46.47 2.56 6.80
C THR A 414 47.90 2.10 7.06
N PHE A 415 48.08 0.83 7.38
CA PHE A 415 49.40 0.21 7.56
C PHE A 415 49.51 -1.03 6.68
N THR A 416 50.71 -1.30 6.19
CA THR A 416 50.99 -2.56 5.48
C THR A 416 50.85 -3.75 6.43
N ASP A 417 50.27 -4.83 5.92
CA ASP A 417 50.08 -6.09 6.65
C ASP A 417 51.38 -6.90 6.78
N SER A 418 51.30 -8.12 7.32
CA SER A 418 52.47 -8.99 7.52
C SER A 418 53.20 -9.35 6.22
N ASP A 419 52.50 -9.27 5.09
CA ASP A 419 53.06 -9.59 3.80
C ASP A 419 53.59 -8.35 3.09
N GLY A 420 53.30 -7.13 3.56
CA GLY A 420 53.66 -5.84 2.94
C GLY A 420 52.53 -5.18 2.15
N LYS A 421 51.30 -5.70 2.20
CA LYS A 421 50.17 -5.19 1.41
C LYS A 421 49.36 -4.16 2.18
N TYR A 422 48.83 -3.16 1.48
CA TYR A 422 47.88 -2.20 2.05
C TYR A 422 46.63 -2.05 1.19
N LEU A 423 45.53 -1.60 1.80
CA LEU A 423 44.27 -1.38 1.12
C LEU A 423 43.48 -0.23 1.76
N PHE A 424 43.01 0.68 0.91
CA PHE A 424 41.97 1.67 1.17
C PHE A 424 40.70 1.24 0.42
N PRO A 425 39.77 0.53 1.07
CA PRO A 425 38.52 0.12 0.45
C PRO A 425 37.51 1.27 0.43
N ASN A 426 36.48 1.13 -0.41
CA ASN A 426 35.31 2.00 -0.45
C ASN A 426 35.60 3.49 -0.72
N LEU A 427 36.55 3.80 -1.60
CA LEU A 427 36.91 5.16 -1.98
C LEU A 427 35.98 5.71 -3.07
N PRO A 428 35.30 6.85 -2.87
CA PRO A 428 34.59 7.53 -3.94
C PRO A 428 35.46 7.76 -5.18
N ALA A 429 34.87 7.85 -6.36
CA ALA A 429 35.63 8.21 -7.56
C ALA A 429 36.17 9.66 -7.46
N ALA A 430 37.49 9.81 -7.29
CA ALA A 430 38.22 11.07 -7.28
C ALA A 430 39.70 10.83 -7.62
N MET A 431 40.48 11.91 -7.75
CA MET A 431 41.95 11.81 -7.75
C MET A 431 42.46 11.79 -6.32
N TYR A 432 43.39 10.87 -6.05
CA TYR A 432 44.04 10.69 -4.77
C TYR A 432 45.55 10.61 -4.97
N PHE A 433 46.30 11.00 -3.95
CA PHE A 433 47.72 10.71 -3.84
C PHE A 433 47.93 9.67 -2.74
N VAL A 434 48.79 8.69 -3.00
CA VAL A 434 49.23 7.73 -1.98
C VAL A 434 50.62 8.18 -1.52
N ASP A 435 50.83 8.20 -0.21
CA ASP A 435 52.08 8.66 0.40
C ASP A 435 52.57 7.60 1.38
N VAL A 436 53.75 7.03 1.11
CA VAL A 436 54.43 6.13 2.05
C VAL A 436 55.18 6.99 3.06
N VAL A 437 54.85 6.86 4.33
CA VAL A 437 55.41 7.75 5.36
C VAL A 437 56.81 7.28 5.75
N GLU A 438 57.84 7.90 5.17
CA GLU A 438 59.26 7.54 5.34
C GLU A 438 59.70 7.36 6.80
N SER A 439 59.14 8.15 7.72
CA SER A 439 59.49 8.06 9.15
C SER A 439 59.06 6.76 9.83
N THR A 440 58.22 5.95 9.17
CA THR A 440 57.73 4.66 9.66
C THR A 440 58.47 3.46 9.07
N LEU A 441 59.42 3.72 8.18
CA LEU A 441 60.23 2.67 7.57
C LEU A 441 61.19 2.02 8.57
N PRO A 442 61.56 0.73 8.37
CA PRO A 442 62.61 0.09 9.13
C PRO A 442 63.92 0.89 9.11
N THR A 443 64.72 0.78 10.18
CA THR A 443 66.02 1.46 10.20
C THR A 443 66.95 0.88 9.13
N GLY A 444 67.50 1.75 8.28
CA GLY A 444 68.48 1.36 7.26
C GLY A 444 67.93 1.27 5.85
N VAL A 445 66.60 1.33 5.68
CA VAL A 445 65.98 1.41 4.35
C VAL A 445 65.58 2.85 4.04
N THR A 446 65.59 3.19 2.77
CA THR A 446 65.07 4.46 2.24
C THR A 446 64.30 4.16 0.98
N GLN A 447 63.40 5.05 0.57
CA GLN A 447 62.73 4.88 -0.70
C GLN A 447 63.74 4.80 -1.83
N THR A 448 63.69 3.73 -2.61
CA THR A 448 64.47 3.62 -3.84
C THR A 448 63.93 4.68 -4.80
N THR A 449 64.83 5.33 -5.52
CA THR A 449 64.47 6.28 -6.55
C THR A 449 64.81 5.68 -7.88
N VAL A 450 63.82 5.36 -8.71
CA VAL A 450 64.08 4.79 -10.05
C VAL A 450 64.86 5.81 -10.90
N PHE A 451 66.08 5.46 -11.29
CA PHE A 451 66.78 6.08 -12.40
C PHE A 451 66.42 5.32 -13.68
N THR A 452 65.25 5.60 -14.29
CA THR A 452 65.01 5.67 -15.75
C THR A 452 63.53 5.52 -16.11
N ASN A 453 63.12 6.21 -17.19
CA ASN A 453 61.83 6.06 -17.88
C ASN A 453 61.66 4.66 -18.48
N VAL A 454 61.45 3.63 -17.67
CA VAL A 454 61.06 2.30 -18.15
C VAL A 454 59.54 2.21 -18.12
N ILE A 455 58.92 2.45 -19.26
CA ILE A 455 57.57 1.94 -19.51
C ILE A 455 57.76 0.49 -20.00
N ASP A 456 57.76 -0.47 -19.08
CA ASP A 456 57.65 -1.90 -19.39
C ASP A 456 56.50 -2.50 -18.59
N GLY A 457 55.67 -3.31 -19.25
CA GLY A 457 54.41 -3.86 -18.75
C GLY A 457 54.54 -4.93 -17.66
N ALA A 458 55.63 -4.89 -16.89
CA ALA A 458 55.78 -5.57 -15.61
C ALA A 458 55.41 -4.65 -14.43
N ASP A 459 55.52 -3.33 -14.62
CA ASP A 459 55.03 -2.30 -13.71
C ASP A 459 53.77 -1.66 -14.31
N ALA A 460 52.71 -1.59 -13.50
CA ALA A 460 51.38 -1.15 -13.92
C ALA A 460 51.06 0.29 -13.53
N ASP A 461 52.00 1.04 -12.94
CA ASP A 461 51.84 2.47 -12.68
C ASP A 461 52.86 3.33 -13.46
N THR A 462 52.72 4.66 -13.41
CA THR A 462 53.44 5.59 -14.31
C THR A 462 54.02 6.79 -13.56
N ASP A 463 54.25 6.69 -12.25
CA ASP A 463 54.76 7.79 -11.41
C ASP A 463 56.16 7.48 -10.84
N THR A 464 56.85 8.52 -10.40
CA THR A 464 58.22 8.57 -9.87
C THR A 464 58.34 8.38 -8.34
N ASP A 465 57.27 7.96 -7.67
CA ASP A 465 57.15 7.81 -6.21
C ASP A 465 56.19 6.65 -5.89
N ASP A 466 56.72 5.43 -5.78
CA ASP A 466 56.00 4.15 -5.95
C ASP A 466 56.06 3.19 -4.73
N GLY A 467 56.56 3.62 -3.57
CA GLY A 467 56.67 2.72 -2.41
C GLY A 467 57.73 1.61 -2.55
N ASP A 468 58.64 1.76 -3.51
CA ASP A 468 59.88 1.00 -3.65
C ASP A 468 60.88 1.40 -2.55
N LEU A 469 61.36 0.45 -1.73
CA LEU A 469 62.27 0.75 -0.60
C LEU A 469 63.55 -0.07 -0.66
N GLY A 470 64.67 0.59 -0.95
CA GLY A 470 65.97 0.00 -1.16
C GLY A 470 66.87 0.11 0.06
N ASN A 471 67.82 -0.83 0.16
CA ASN A 471 68.82 -0.87 1.21
C ASN A 471 70.05 0.01 0.86
N LYS A 472 70.71 0.57 1.88
CA LYS A 472 71.97 1.34 1.72
C LYS A 472 73.24 0.52 1.87
#